data_AF-A0A413FL88-F1
#
_entry.id   AF-A0A413FL88-F1
#
_cell.length_a   1.000
_cell.length_b   1.000
_cell.length_c   1.000
_cell.angle_alpha   90.00
_cell.angle_beta   90.00
_cell.angle_gamma   90.00
#
_symmetry.space_group_name_H-M   'P 1'
#
loop_
_entity.id
_entity.type
_entity.pdbx_description
1 polymer ?
#
loop_
_entity_poly.entity_id
_entity_poly.type
_entity_poly.pdbx_seq_one_letter_code
_entity_poly.pdbx_strand_id
1 'polypeptide(L)'
;MFCKNCGAPMKDGAKFCPKCGARQEAADQGRMEQASTAAPSPKKPDKPKKKFPIWLLIFPICLVIGILAALMAPKVLDAISGKGGTETEIAEDEDKNWDSGKKEDDEPEKKEETEASETETSAAETTPAQTAAETTAEQTTAAAPETTSAWLLDGSPDLTGYARVGIVQSGSTSNIEQENNQNGPEMAVDGDEVTSWQEGVEGPGIGETIYYKLDQEQPITYLTFKLGNWRNDKYFYGNNRPRTLTITLDDYSFQITFPAEQREYVVQVDPPYPASYIEYRIDDVYKGSSYDDTCIAELGMYCKVGE
;
A
#
# COMPACT_ATOMS: atom_id res chain seq x y z
N MET A 1 -20.42 -27.06 -6.16
CA MET A 1 -21.15 -25.87 -6.68
C MET A 1 -20.27 -25.07 -7.64
N PHE A 2 -20.83 -24.18 -8.47
CA PHE A 2 -20.04 -23.29 -9.36
C PHE A 2 -20.12 -21.84 -8.87
N CYS A 3 -19.03 -21.08 -9.07
CA CYS A 3 -18.97 -19.67 -8.74
C CYS A 3 -19.94 -18.87 -9.62
N LYS A 4 -20.84 -18.09 -9.01
CA LYS A 4 -21.79 -17.24 -9.75
C LYS A 4 -21.10 -16.09 -10.51
N ASN A 5 -19.87 -15.73 -10.13
CA ASN A 5 -19.13 -14.64 -10.76
C ASN A 5 -18.24 -15.11 -11.93
N CYS A 6 -17.48 -16.20 -11.75
CA CYS A 6 -16.48 -16.63 -12.74
C CYS A 6 -16.69 -18.05 -13.31
N GLY A 7 -17.74 -18.77 -12.86
CA GLY A 7 -18.07 -20.10 -13.35
C GLY A 7 -17.13 -21.24 -12.90
N ALA A 8 -16.13 -20.97 -12.05
CA ALA A 8 -15.20 -22.01 -11.58
C ALA A 8 -15.89 -23.03 -10.66
N PRO A 9 -15.52 -24.33 -10.71
CA PRO A 9 -16.01 -25.33 -9.77
C PRO A 9 -15.44 -25.09 -8.36
N MET A 10 -16.27 -25.30 -7.33
CA MET A 10 -15.94 -25.07 -5.93
C MET A 10 -16.59 -26.12 -5.01
N LYS A 11 -15.99 -26.31 -3.84
CA LYS A 11 -16.54 -27.16 -2.77
C LYS A 11 -17.89 -26.62 -2.30
N ASP A 12 -18.85 -27.52 -2.02
CA ASP A 12 -20.16 -27.13 -1.50
C ASP A 12 -20.03 -26.47 -0.13
N GLY A 13 -20.69 -25.32 0.07
CA GLY A 13 -20.60 -24.52 1.30
C GLY A 13 -19.39 -23.57 1.37
N ALA A 14 -18.56 -23.47 0.33
CA ALA A 14 -17.45 -22.52 0.29
C ALA A 14 -17.97 -21.06 0.33
N LYS A 15 -17.53 -20.28 1.33
CA LYS A 15 -17.93 -18.87 1.51
C LYS A 15 -17.33 -17.93 0.47
N PHE A 16 -16.21 -18.31 -0.15
CA PHE A 16 -15.47 -17.51 -1.13
C PHE A 16 -14.94 -18.39 -2.25
N CYS A 17 -14.86 -17.83 -3.46
CA CYS A 17 -14.33 -18.55 -4.63
C CYS A 17 -12.79 -18.59 -4.60
N PRO A 18 -12.15 -19.78 -4.63
CA PRO A 18 -10.69 -19.87 -4.63
C PRO A 18 -10.06 -19.33 -5.93
N LYS A 19 -10.83 -19.26 -7.03
CA LYS A 19 -10.32 -18.77 -8.32
C LYS A 19 -10.42 -17.25 -8.49
N CYS A 20 -11.49 -16.63 -8.00
CA CYS A 20 -11.76 -15.21 -8.28
C CYS A 20 -12.09 -14.38 -7.03
N GLY A 21 -11.97 -14.94 -5.83
CA GLY A 21 -12.20 -14.24 -4.56
C GLY A 21 -13.65 -13.88 -4.23
N ALA A 22 -14.59 -14.02 -5.17
CA ALA A 22 -15.97 -13.59 -4.97
C ALA A 22 -16.66 -14.37 -3.83
N ARG A 23 -17.29 -13.65 -2.89
CA ARG A 23 -18.09 -14.24 -1.81
C ARG A 23 -19.32 -14.94 -2.36
N GLN A 24 -19.62 -16.13 -1.85
CA GLN A 24 -20.77 -16.93 -2.23
C GLN A 24 -21.76 -17.00 -1.07
N GLU A 25 -23.03 -16.82 -1.37
CA GLU A 25 -24.11 -17.03 -0.42
C GLU A 25 -24.28 -18.54 -0.18
N ALA A 26 -24.21 -18.96 1.08
CA ALA A 26 -24.44 -20.35 1.45
C ALA A 26 -25.87 -20.74 1.07
N ALA A 27 -26.02 -21.74 0.20
CA ALA A 27 -27.30 -22.36 -0.04
C ALA A 27 -27.67 -23.18 1.20
N ASP A 28 -28.55 -22.64 2.04
CA ASP A 28 -29.20 -23.38 3.12
C ASP A 28 -30.06 -24.47 2.49
N GLN A 29 -29.53 -25.69 2.45
CA GLN A 29 -30.28 -26.88 2.04
C GLN A 29 -30.57 -27.72 3.27
N GLY A 30 -31.83 -27.68 3.71
CA GLY A 30 -32.28 -28.47 4.84
C GLY A 30 -33.77 -28.49 5.13
N ARG A 31 -34.65 -28.69 4.13
CA ARG A 31 -35.93 -29.45 4.30
C ARG A 31 -36.59 -29.86 2.97
N MET A 32 -36.55 -31.16 2.63
CA MET A 32 -37.57 -31.84 1.79
C MET A 32 -38.90 -31.83 2.57
N GLU A 33 -40.12 -31.85 2.05
CA GLU A 33 -40.72 -32.32 0.82
C GLU A 33 -42.19 -31.83 0.84
N GLN A 34 -42.78 -31.44 -0.29
CA GLN A 34 -44.04 -32.04 -0.79
C GLN A 34 -44.54 -31.31 -2.03
N ALA A 35 -44.75 -32.11 -3.08
CA ALA A 35 -45.39 -31.72 -4.31
C ALA A 35 -46.86 -31.32 -4.07
N SER A 36 -47.27 -30.19 -4.65
CA SER A 36 -48.68 -29.96 -5.00
C SER A 36 -48.75 -29.07 -6.23
N THR A 37 -49.31 -29.65 -7.29
CA THR A 37 -49.72 -28.99 -8.53
C THR A 37 -50.78 -27.91 -8.24
N ALA A 38 -50.50 -26.65 -8.56
CA ALA A 38 -51.54 -25.62 -8.78
C ALA A 38 -51.01 -24.49 -9.69
N ALA A 39 -51.84 -24.13 -10.66
CA ALA A 39 -51.62 -23.10 -11.68
C ALA A 39 -51.44 -21.68 -11.10
N PRO A 40 -50.86 -20.71 -11.86
CA PRO A 40 -50.46 -19.42 -11.32
C PRO A 40 -51.66 -18.47 -11.14
N SER A 41 -51.66 -17.71 -10.04
CA SER A 41 -52.59 -16.62 -9.78
C SER A 41 -51.84 -15.39 -9.22
N PRO A 42 -52.42 -14.18 -9.35
CA PRO A 42 -51.69 -12.98 -9.77
C PRO A 42 -50.97 -12.24 -8.63
N LYS A 43 -49.88 -11.55 -9.00
CA LYS A 43 -49.06 -10.70 -8.12
C LYS A 43 -49.91 -9.58 -7.49
N LYS A 44 -49.85 -9.43 -6.15
CA LYS A 44 -50.32 -8.24 -5.42
C LYS A 44 -49.24 -7.15 -5.41
N PRO A 45 -49.62 -5.86 -5.37
CA PRO A 45 -48.68 -4.74 -5.43
C PRO A 45 -47.97 -4.49 -4.10
N ASP A 46 -46.70 -4.09 -4.18
CA ASP A 46 -45.84 -3.77 -3.03
C ASP A 46 -46.34 -2.54 -2.26
N LYS A 47 -46.40 -2.65 -0.92
CA LYS A 47 -46.62 -1.50 -0.03
C LYS A 47 -45.31 -0.75 0.23
N PRO A 48 -45.32 0.60 0.33
CA PRO A 48 -44.10 1.37 0.56
C PRO A 48 -43.61 1.19 2.01
N LYS A 49 -42.31 0.89 2.16
CA LYS A 49 -41.63 0.76 3.45
C LYS A 49 -41.51 2.15 4.12
N LYS A 50 -42.08 2.27 5.33
CA LYS A 50 -42.02 3.48 6.17
C LYS A 50 -40.61 3.62 6.75
N LYS A 51 -39.92 4.74 6.45
CA LYS A 51 -38.58 5.04 6.98
C LYS A 51 -38.72 5.48 8.45
N PHE A 52 -38.08 4.77 9.38
CA PHE A 52 -38.00 5.18 10.79
C PHE A 52 -37.03 6.36 10.95
N PRO A 53 -37.33 7.38 11.76
CA PRO A 53 -36.49 8.57 11.88
C PRO A 53 -35.24 8.26 12.70
N ILE A 54 -34.09 8.28 12.02
CA ILE A 54 -32.73 8.04 12.57
C ILE A 54 -32.39 8.99 13.74
N TRP A 55 -33.04 10.17 13.81
CA TRP A 55 -32.80 11.15 14.87
C TRP A 55 -33.13 10.66 16.29
N LEU A 56 -33.99 9.64 16.44
CA LEU A 56 -34.27 9.02 17.75
C LEU A 56 -33.08 8.25 18.34
N LEU A 57 -32.07 7.89 17.54
CA LEU A 57 -30.83 7.27 18.01
C LEU A 57 -29.72 8.29 18.28
N ILE A 58 -29.74 9.44 17.61
CA ILE A 58 -28.70 10.48 17.76
C ILE A 58 -28.85 11.21 19.09
N PHE A 59 -30.08 11.51 19.51
CA PHE A 59 -30.35 12.24 20.75
C PHE A 59 -29.79 11.57 22.02
N PRO A 60 -29.97 10.25 22.27
CA PRO A 60 -29.38 9.60 23.43
C PRO A 60 -27.84 9.51 23.34
N ILE A 61 -27.27 9.35 22.15
CA ILE A 61 -25.82 9.27 21.95
C ILE A 61 -25.15 10.61 22.27
N CYS A 62 -25.70 11.73 21.79
CA CYS A 62 -25.19 13.06 22.10
C CYS A 62 -25.29 13.39 23.60
N LEU A 63 -26.34 12.92 24.27
CA LEU A 63 -26.53 13.12 25.72
C LEU A 63 -25.48 12.34 26.53
N VAL A 64 -25.16 11.11 26.12
CA VAL A 64 -24.09 10.30 26.75
C VAL A 64 -22.70 10.93 26.53
N ILE A 65 -22.41 11.42 25.32
CA ILE A 65 -21.13 12.09 25.02
C ILE A 65 -20.98 13.39 25.83
N GLY A 66 -22.05 14.18 25.96
CA GLY A 66 -22.04 15.40 26.77
C GLY A 66 -21.80 15.13 28.26
N ILE A 67 -22.37 14.06 28.81
CA ILE A 67 -22.14 13.66 30.21
C ILE A 67 -20.70 13.18 30.41
N LEU A 68 -20.16 12.38 29.49
CA LEU A 68 -18.76 11.91 29.56
C LEU A 68 -17.77 13.07 29.46
N ALA A 69 -18.01 14.05 28.59
CA ALA A 69 -17.16 15.24 28.48
C ALA A 69 -17.19 16.09 29.77
N ALA A 70 -18.37 16.26 30.40
CA ALA A 70 -18.51 17.00 31.65
C ALA A 70 -17.81 16.32 32.84
N LEU A 71 -17.76 14.98 32.87
CA LEU A 71 -17.06 14.21 33.92
C LEU A 71 -15.54 14.22 33.76
N MET A 72 -15.04 14.38 32.53
CA MET A 72 -13.60 14.43 32.23
C MET A 72 -13.01 15.85 32.31
N ALA A 73 -13.84 16.89 32.18
CA ALA A 73 -13.44 18.30 32.25
C ALA A 73 -12.62 18.69 33.51
N PRO A 74 -12.96 18.26 34.75
CA PRO A 74 -12.17 18.63 35.92
C PRO A 74 -10.77 17.98 35.94
N LYS A 75 -10.62 16.76 35.39
CA LYS A 75 -9.31 16.07 35.33
C LYS A 75 -8.36 16.68 34.31
N VAL A 76 -8.89 17.28 33.24
CA VAL A 76 -8.08 17.93 32.20
C VAL A 76 -7.64 19.32 32.65
N LEU A 77 -8.46 20.07 33.40
CA LEU A 77 -8.04 21.36 33.95
C LEU A 77 -6.97 21.22 35.05
N ASP A 78 -7.08 20.22 35.92
CA ASP A 78 -6.09 19.95 36.98
C ASP A 78 -4.74 19.47 36.42
N ALA A 79 -4.72 18.87 35.23
CA ALA A 79 -3.50 18.43 34.56
C ALA A 79 -2.73 19.55 33.82
N ILE A 80 -3.37 20.70 33.56
CA ILE A 80 -2.77 21.82 32.81
C ILE A 80 -2.28 22.95 33.74
N SER A 81 -2.76 23.02 34.99
CA SER A 81 -2.25 23.97 36.00
C SER A 81 -1.39 23.25 37.05
N GLY A 82 -0.15 22.94 36.69
CA GLY A 82 0.81 22.32 37.59
C GLY A 82 1.17 23.19 38.81
N LYS A 83 1.19 22.59 40.00
CA LYS A 83 1.95 23.08 41.16
C LYS A 83 2.26 21.99 42.19
N GLY A 84 3.54 21.69 42.36
CA GLY A 84 4.18 21.25 43.62
C GLY A 84 3.92 19.81 44.08
N GLY A 85 4.98 19.00 44.13
CA GLY A 85 4.94 17.58 44.51
C GLY A 85 4.84 17.29 46.01
N THR A 86 4.93 16.01 46.39
CA THR A 86 5.92 15.38 47.30
C THR A 86 5.56 13.89 47.46
N GLU A 87 6.58 13.03 47.36
CA GLU A 87 6.79 11.65 47.84
C GLU A 87 5.65 10.62 47.85
N THR A 88 5.87 9.50 47.15
CA THR A 88 5.62 8.18 47.72
C THR A 88 6.65 7.19 47.20
N GLU A 89 7.28 6.49 48.15
CA GLU A 89 8.27 5.43 47.97
C GLU A 89 7.81 4.35 46.98
N ILE A 90 8.71 3.94 46.08
CA ILE A 90 8.75 2.55 45.62
C ILE A 90 10.18 2.06 45.75
N ALA A 91 10.27 0.92 46.42
CA ALA A 91 11.45 0.18 46.76
C ALA A 91 12.31 -0.19 45.54
N GLU A 92 13.59 -0.28 45.87
CA GLU A 92 14.69 -0.96 45.20
C GLU A 92 14.23 -2.20 44.40
N ASP A 93 14.72 -2.31 43.17
CA ASP A 93 15.54 -3.45 42.78
C ASP A 93 16.52 -3.02 41.68
N GLU A 94 17.79 -3.15 42.04
CA GLU A 94 18.98 -2.92 41.25
C GLU A 94 19.13 -4.03 40.18
N ASP A 95 19.56 -3.71 38.96
CA ASP A 95 20.97 -3.95 38.59
C ASP A 95 21.29 -3.75 37.08
N LYS A 96 22.18 -2.77 36.89
CA LYS A 96 23.42 -2.78 36.09
C LYS A 96 23.31 -2.85 34.55
N ASN A 97 23.48 -1.74 33.82
CA ASN A 97 24.65 -0.85 33.66
C ASN A 97 25.62 -1.28 32.54
N TRP A 98 25.75 -0.41 31.55
CA TRP A 98 26.99 -0.08 30.81
C TRP A 98 26.77 1.33 30.24
N ASP A 99 27.16 2.40 30.96
CA ASP A 99 28.48 3.08 30.95
C ASP A 99 28.90 3.52 29.54
N SER A 100 29.31 4.73 29.18
CA SER A 100 29.66 6.05 29.74
C SER A 100 29.57 7.00 28.51
N GLY A 101 29.50 8.33 28.52
CA GLY A 101 29.68 9.42 29.48
C GLY A 101 29.88 10.73 28.67
N LYS A 102 29.26 11.83 29.13
CA LYS A 102 29.75 13.24 29.28
C LYS A 102 30.68 13.86 28.22
N LYS A 103 30.61 15.13 27.79
CA LYS A 103 30.20 16.46 28.34
C LYS A 103 30.29 17.48 27.16
N GLU A 104 29.42 18.50 26.98
CA GLU A 104 29.49 19.87 27.59
C GLU A 104 30.86 20.56 27.34
N ASP A 105 31.05 21.79 26.81
CA ASP A 105 30.22 23.02 26.72
C ASP A 105 30.79 24.02 25.67
N ASP A 106 30.01 25.08 25.44
CA ASP A 106 30.37 26.48 25.15
C ASP A 106 30.50 27.02 23.70
N GLU A 107 29.49 27.84 23.35
CA GLU A 107 29.52 29.01 22.46
C GLU A 107 29.64 30.27 23.35
N PRO A 108 30.17 31.43 22.89
CA PRO A 108 29.35 32.46 22.22
C PRO A 108 30.14 33.19 21.10
N GLU A 109 29.58 33.96 20.17
CA GLU A 109 28.93 35.24 20.41
C GLU A 109 28.21 35.82 19.16
N LYS A 110 27.12 36.50 19.49
CA LYS A 110 26.03 37.20 18.79
C LYS A 110 26.43 38.44 17.96
N LYS A 111 25.62 38.80 16.94
CA LYS A 111 24.83 40.07 16.77
C LYS A 111 24.46 40.35 15.30
N GLU A 112 23.17 40.26 14.94
CA GLU A 112 22.10 41.30 14.86
C GLU A 112 21.83 41.64 13.37
N GLU A 113 20.70 41.24 12.76
CA GLU A 113 19.40 41.94 12.64
C GLU A 113 19.51 43.31 11.92
N THR A 114 18.69 43.73 10.93
CA THR A 114 17.24 43.59 10.68
C THR A 114 16.85 44.12 9.27
N GLU A 115 15.74 43.58 8.72
CA GLU A 115 14.62 44.16 7.91
C GLU A 115 14.87 45.02 6.64
N ALA A 116 14.38 44.61 5.46
CA ALA A 116 13.05 44.85 4.82
C ALA A 116 12.89 46.32 4.31
N SER A 117 12.30 46.69 3.16
CA SER A 117 11.25 46.14 2.31
C SER A 117 11.19 46.94 0.97
N GLU A 118 10.70 46.31 -0.12
CA GLU A 118 9.91 46.81 -1.29
C GLU A 118 10.27 48.16 -1.97
N THR A 119 10.25 48.32 -3.31
CA THR A 119 9.07 48.26 -4.20
C THR A 119 9.47 48.46 -5.67
N GLU A 120 8.85 47.68 -6.57
CA GLU A 120 8.49 47.84 -8.01
C GLU A 120 9.24 48.80 -8.97
N THR A 121 9.53 48.34 -10.20
CA THR A 121 8.70 48.59 -11.44
C THR A 121 9.52 48.37 -12.73
N SER A 122 8.84 47.78 -13.73
CA SER A 122 8.96 48.03 -15.19
C SER A 122 9.84 47.14 -16.08
N ALA A 123 9.12 46.31 -16.86
CA ALA A 123 9.10 46.22 -18.33
C ALA A 123 10.43 46.13 -19.10
N ALA A 124 10.61 45.06 -19.88
CA ALA A 124 10.27 45.05 -21.32
C ALA A 124 10.83 43.80 -22.00
N GLU A 125 10.09 43.34 -23.01
CA GLU A 125 10.45 42.30 -23.97
C GLU A 125 11.84 42.50 -24.59
N THR A 126 12.53 41.39 -24.86
CA THR A 126 13.15 41.17 -26.18
C THR A 126 13.58 39.71 -26.33
N THR A 127 12.90 39.00 -27.22
CA THR A 127 13.45 37.83 -27.91
C THR A 127 14.59 38.29 -28.83
N PRO A 128 15.72 37.59 -28.84
CA PRO A 128 16.26 37.17 -30.14
C PRO A 128 16.55 35.67 -30.20
N ALA A 129 16.39 35.18 -31.41
CA ALA A 129 16.51 33.80 -31.84
C ALA A 129 17.92 33.20 -31.71
N GLN A 130 17.90 31.87 -31.55
CA GLN A 130 18.79 30.85 -32.10
C GLN A 130 20.26 31.22 -32.37
N THR A 131 21.15 30.50 -31.69
CA THR A 131 22.36 29.99 -32.33
C THR A 131 22.55 28.55 -31.91
N ALA A 132 22.47 27.67 -32.90
CA ALA A 132 22.80 26.27 -32.83
C ALA A 132 24.31 26.12 -32.52
N ALA A 133 24.61 25.34 -31.50
CA ALA A 133 25.88 24.62 -31.42
C ALA A 133 25.51 23.15 -31.28
N GLU A 134 25.65 22.43 -32.40
CA GLU A 134 25.74 20.98 -32.44
C GLU A 134 26.85 20.55 -31.49
N THR A 135 26.48 20.07 -30.32
CA THR A 135 27.29 19.11 -29.59
C THR A 135 26.69 17.75 -29.91
N THR A 136 27.29 17.08 -30.88
CA THR A 136 27.13 15.64 -31.13
C THR A 136 27.54 14.90 -29.88
N ALA A 137 26.59 14.71 -28.96
CA ALA A 137 26.67 13.67 -27.96
C ALA A 137 26.27 12.38 -28.66
N GLU A 138 27.27 11.57 -28.96
CA GLU A 138 27.13 10.20 -29.38
C GLU A 138 26.50 9.43 -28.20
N GLN A 139 25.17 9.46 -28.12
CA GLN A 139 24.40 8.52 -27.31
C GLN A 139 24.60 7.15 -27.94
N THR A 140 25.55 6.40 -27.37
CA THR A 140 25.46 4.94 -27.38
C THR A 140 24.27 4.58 -26.52
N THR A 141 23.07 4.62 -27.10
CA THR A 141 21.91 3.92 -26.56
C THR A 141 22.24 2.45 -26.70
N ALA A 142 22.63 1.80 -25.59
CA ALA A 142 22.65 0.35 -25.51
C ALA A 142 21.22 -0.11 -25.86
N ALA A 143 21.07 -0.70 -27.04
CA ALA A 143 19.79 -1.19 -27.49
C ALA A 143 19.32 -2.28 -26.51
N ALA A 144 18.15 -2.06 -25.91
CA ALA A 144 17.43 -3.08 -25.18
C ALA A 144 17.39 -4.38 -26.02
N PRO A 145 17.67 -5.55 -25.43
CA PRO A 145 17.57 -6.80 -26.18
C PRO A 145 16.12 -7.02 -26.63
N GLU A 146 15.84 -6.86 -27.92
CA GLU A 146 14.50 -6.96 -28.55
C GLU A 146 13.84 -8.35 -28.44
N THR A 147 14.41 -9.26 -27.66
CA THR A 147 13.91 -10.63 -27.45
C THR A 147 13.56 -10.93 -25.98
N THR A 148 13.66 -9.95 -25.09
CA THR A 148 13.30 -10.15 -23.68
C THR A 148 11.82 -10.40 -23.51
N SER A 149 11.48 -11.41 -22.71
CA SER A 149 10.11 -11.74 -22.34
C SER A 149 10.02 -11.99 -20.84
N ALA A 150 8.83 -11.80 -20.27
CA ALA A 150 8.59 -12.02 -18.85
C ALA A 150 7.28 -12.77 -18.61
N TRP A 151 7.28 -13.70 -17.66
CA TRP A 151 6.09 -14.50 -17.34
C TRP A 151 6.05 -14.92 -15.87
N LEU A 152 4.82 -15.11 -15.37
CA LEU A 152 4.56 -15.62 -14.03
C LEU A 152 4.89 -17.12 -13.96
N LEU A 153 5.65 -17.54 -12.95
CA LEU A 153 5.95 -18.94 -12.68
C LEU A 153 4.83 -19.61 -11.86
N ASP A 154 4.61 -20.91 -12.11
CA ASP A 154 3.62 -21.71 -11.37
C ASP A 154 4.02 -21.94 -9.89
N GLY A 155 5.31 -21.78 -9.55
CA GLY A 155 5.85 -21.91 -8.20
C GLY A 155 7.14 -21.11 -8.01
N SER A 156 7.72 -21.18 -6.82
CA SER A 156 8.98 -20.50 -6.52
C SER A 156 10.17 -21.32 -7.08
N PRO A 157 11.05 -20.71 -7.90
CA PRO A 157 12.27 -21.37 -8.37
C PRO A 157 13.27 -21.50 -7.21
N ASP A 158 14.30 -22.34 -7.41
CA ASP A 158 15.46 -22.32 -6.54
C ASP A 158 16.27 -21.05 -6.82
N LEU A 159 16.29 -20.14 -5.84
CA LEU A 159 17.06 -18.89 -5.92
C LEU A 159 18.51 -19.07 -5.44
N THR A 160 18.96 -20.30 -5.19
CA THR A 160 20.38 -20.57 -4.91
C THR A 160 21.24 -20.09 -6.09
N GLY A 161 22.21 -19.22 -5.80
CA GLY A 161 23.05 -18.59 -6.82
C GLY A 161 22.49 -17.28 -7.38
N TYR A 162 21.38 -16.79 -6.85
CA TYR A 162 20.87 -15.44 -7.10
C TYR A 162 20.99 -14.57 -5.85
N ALA A 163 21.24 -13.28 -6.04
CA ALA A 163 21.30 -12.29 -4.98
C ALA A 163 20.19 -11.25 -5.16
N ARG A 164 19.65 -10.76 -4.05
CA ARG A 164 18.71 -9.63 -4.08
C ARG A 164 19.46 -8.38 -4.49
N VAL A 165 18.91 -7.63 -5.44
CA VAL A 165 19.51 -6.40 -5.94
C VAL A 165 19.40 -5.28 -4.90
N GLY A 166 20.46 -4.47 -4.79
CA GLY A 166 20.51 -3.31 -3.90
C GLY A 166 19.67 -2.14 -4.43
N ILE A 167 18.88 -1.55 -3.54
CA ILE A 167 18.05 -0.37 -3.82
C ILE A 167 18.71 0.85 -3.16
N VAL A 168 18.88 1.94 -3.91
CA VAL A 168 19.43 3.21 -3.40
C VAL A 168 18.39 4.31 -3.29
N GLN A 169 17.25 4.16 -3.96
CA GLN A 169 16.14 5.11 -3.88
C GLN A 169 14.82 4.37 -4.07
N SER A 170 13.82 4.71 -3.26
CA SER A 170 12.42 4.33 -3.44
C SER A 170 11.56 5.56 -3.70
N GLY A 171 10.39 5.37 -4.31
CA GLY A 171 9.39 6.40 -4.50
C GLY A 171 8.04 5.81 -4.91
N SER A 172 6.99 6.61 -4.79
CA SER A 172 5.64 6.26 -5.26
C SER A 172 4.89 7.52 -5.66
N THR A 173 3.82 7.37 -6.43
CA THR A 173 2.93 8.49 -6.80
C THR A 173 2.07 8.95 -5.62
N SER A 174 1.77 8.04 -4.70
CA SER A 174 1.10 8.33 -3.44
C SER A 174 1.43 7.29 -2.36
N ASN A 175 1.07 7.62 -1.14
CA ASN A 175 0.98 6.70 -0.02
C ASN A 175 -0.06 7.23 0.98
N ILE A 176 -0.74 6.34 1.71
CA ILE A 176 -1.65 6.78 2.77
C ILE A 176 -0.88 7.29 3.99
N GLU A 177 -1.18 8.52 4.40
CA GLU A 177 -0.62 9.12 5.61
C GLU A 177 -1.45 8.74 6.84
N GLN A 178 -0.80 8.14 7.83
CA GLN A 178 -1.44 7.68 9.07
C GLN A 178 -0.53 7.97 10.26
N GLU A 179 -1.13 8.48 11.34
CA GLU A 179 -0.39 8.74 12.58
C GLU A 179 0.26 7.45 13.10
N ASN A 180 1.58 7.48 13.31
CA ASN A 180 2.40 6.36 13.81
C ASN A 180 2.50 5.12 12.89
N ASN A 181 2.12 5.21 11.61
CA ASN A 181 2.31 4.13 10.63
C ASN A 181 3.13 4.62 9.44
N GLN A 182 4.11 3.83 9.01
CA GLN A 182 4.81 4.03 7.75
C GLN A 182 4.12 3.16 6.69
N ASN A 183 3.74 3.77 5.56
CA ASN A 183 3.11 3.09 4.43
C ASN A 183 3.79 3.47 3.10
N GLY A 184 4.99 4.05 3.18
CA GLY A 184 5.76 4.47 2.02
C GLY A 184 6.34 3.29 1.23
N PRO A 185 6.95 3.56 0.08
CA PRO A 185 7.45 2.54 -0.83
C PRO A 185 8.59 1.69 -0.24
N GLU A 186 9.29 2.18 0.77
CA GLU A 186 10.28 1.44 1.55
C GLU A 186 9.69 0.20 2.26
N MET A 187 8.42 0.27 2.66
CA MET A 187 7.72 -0.81 3.35
C MET A 187 7.34 -1.98 2.44
N ALA A 188 7.63 -1.89 1.15
CA ALA A 188 7.45 -2.99 0.20
C ALA A 188 8.78 -3.65 -0.17
N VAL A 189 9.90 -3.24 0.44
CA VAL A 189 11.23 -3.81 0.16
C VAL A 189 12.09 -3.99 1.41
N ASP A 190 11.50 -3.83 2.60
CA ASP A 190 12.20 -3.86 3.90
C ASP A 190 12.46 -5.30 4.39
N GLY A 191 11.83 -6.30 3.76
CA GLY A 191 11.94 -7.70 4.13
C GLY A 191 11.01 -8.14 5.26
N ASP A 192 10.15 -7.25 5.76
CA ASP A 192 9.14 -7.55 6.77
C ASP A 192 7.76 -7.72 6.13
N GLU A 193 7.31 -8.96 5.99
CA GLU A 193 6.03 -9.25 5.35
C GLU A 193 4.79 -8.69 6.07
N VAL A 194 4.89 -8.18 7.29
CA VAL A 194 3.72 -7.57 7.98
C VAL A 194 3.62 -6.05 7.81
N THR A 195 4.57 -5.46 7.10
CA THR A 195 4.52 -4.08 6.61
C THR A 195 4.05 -4.06 5.15
N SER A 196 3.76 -2.88 4.63
CA SER A 196 3.31 -2.73 3.24
C SER A 196 3.37 -1.28 2.78
N TRP A 197 3.73 -1.06 1.53
CA TRP A 197 3.29 0.15 0.83
C TRP A 197 1.77 0.11 0.68
N GLN A 198 1.12 1.26 0.88
CA GLN A 198 -0.32 1.43 0.68
C GLN A 198 -0.54 2.73 -0.07
N GLU A 199 -1.12 2.67 -1.27
CA GLU A 199 -1.44 3.88 -2.05
C GLU A 199 -2.43 4.78 -1.30
N GLY A 200 -2.42 6.08 -1.63
CA GLY A 200 -3.11 7.11 -0.86
C GLY A 200 -4.14 7.92 -1.63
N VAL A 201 -4.48 7.54 -2.87
CA VAL A 201 -5.48 8.28 -3.65
C VAL A 201 -6.89 7.83 -3.30
N GLU A 202 -7.89 8.62 -3.69
CA GLU A 202 -9.28 8.20 -3.51
C GLU A 202 -9.61 7.02 -4.44
N GLY A 203 -10.09 5.93 -3.85
CA GLY A 203 -10.47 4.73 -4.58
C GLY A 203 -9.34 3.69 -4.65
N PRO A 204 -9.37 2.78 -5.63
CA PRO A 204 -8.49 1.60 -5.68
C PRO A 204 -7.04 1.84 -6.10
N GLY A 205 -6.60 3.09 -6.32
CA GLY A 205 -5.25 3.38 -6.78
C GLY A 205 -4.91 2.90 -8.20
N ILE A 206 -5.88 2.74 -9.10
CA ILE A 206 -5.58 2.41 -10.50
C ILE A 206 -4.79 3.55 -11.14
N GLY A 207 -3.63 3.22 -11.71
CA GLY A 207 -2.68 4.16 -12.29
C GLY A 207 -1.59 4.61 -11.33
N GLU A 208 -1.72 4.36 -10.02
CA GLU A 208 -0.67 4.66 -9.05
C GLU A 208 0.54 3.76 -9.28
N THR A 209 1.72 4.31 -9.00
CA THR A 209 3.00 3.61 -9.18
C THR A 209 3.83 3.61 -7.91
N ILE A 210 4.61 2.55 -7.78
CA ILE A 210 5.73 2.40 -6.85
C ILE A 210 6.98 2.08 -7.67
N TYR A 211 8.10 2.72 -7.37
CA TYR A 211 9.33 2.58 -8.14
C TYR A 211 10.58 2.56 -7.27
N TYR A 212 11.66 2.03 -7.84
CA TYR A 212 12.96 1.91 -7.21
C TYR A 212 14.09 2.21 -8.19
N LYS A 213 15.16 2.83 -7.70
CA LYS A 213 16.45 2.92 -8.39
C LYS A 213 17.45 2.00 -7.74
N LEU A 214 18.24 1.35 -8.58
CA LEU A 214 19.23 0.36 -8.21
C LEU A 214 20.60 1.05 -8.06
N ASP A 215 21.50 0.42 -7.31
CA ASP A 215 22.86 0.95 -7.08
C ASP A 215 23.70 1.06 -8.35
N GLN A 216 23.43 0.17 -9.30
CA GLN A 216 24.01 0.10 -10.64
C GLN A 216 23.05 -0.65 -11.58
N GLU A 217 23.38 -0.69 -12.87
CA GLU A 217 22.67 -1.54 -13.83
C GLU A 217 22.90 -3.02 -13.51
N GLN A 218 21.82 -3.79 -13.38
CA GLN A 218 21.85 -5.20 -12.95
C GLN A 218 21.06 -6.08 -13.92
N PRO A 219 21.54 -7.29 -14.26
CA PRO A 219 20.82 -8.22 -15.14
C PRO A 219 19.68 -8.91 -14.37
N ILE A 220 18.52 -8.26 -14.33
CA ILE A 220 17.34 -8.74 -13.60
C ILE A 220 16.83 -10.04 -14.22
N THR A 221 16.77 -11.10 -13.42
CA THR A 221 16.30 -12.43 -13.83
C THR A 221 14.97 -12.81 -13.18
N TYR A 222 14.80 -12.50 -11.89
CA TYR A 222 13.56 -12.80 -11.17
C TYR A 222 13.04 -11.57 -10.42
N LEU A 223 11.72 -11.45 -10.41
CA LEU A 223 10.98 -10.52 -9.57
C LEU A 223 10.08 -11.33 -8.64
N THR A 224 10.06 -11.02 -7.35
CA THR A 224 9.17 -11.66 -6.37
C THR A 224 8.14 -10.68 -5.84
N PHE A 225 6.94 -11.19 -5.51
CA PHE A 225 5.79 -10.37 -5.13
C PHE A 225 4.99 -11.02 -4.00
N LYS A 226 4.82 -10.30 -2.89
CA LYS A 226 3.77 -10.53 -1.90
C LYS A 226 2.76 -9.39 -1.99
N LEU A 227 1.73 -9.61 -2.78
CA LEU A 227 0.70 -8.60 -3.09
C LEU A 227 -0.36 -8.56 -1.98
N GLY A 228 -0.83 -7.36 -1.62
CA GLY A 228 -1.80 -7.13 -0.53
C GLY A 228 -1.16 -6.75 0.79
N ASN A 229 -1.99 -6.55 1.83
CA ASN A 229 -1.53 -6.28 3.19
C ASN A 229 -1.47 -7.59 3.98
N TRP A 230 -0.26 -8.05 4.29
CA TRP A 230 -0.02 -9.38 4.87
C TRP A 230 -0.01 -9.40 6.40
N ARG A 231 -0.27 -8.26 7.06
CA ARG A 231 -0.30 -8.14 8.52
C ARG A 231 -1.21 -9.16 9.21
N ASN A 232 -2.34 -9.49 8.59
CA ASN A 232 -3.23 -10.62 8.93
C ASN A 232 -4.40 -10.70 7.93
N ASP A 233 -5.20 -11.77 8.01
CA ASP A 233 -6.37 -12.00 7.16
C ASP A 233 -7.34 -10.81 7.09
N LYS A 234 -7.55 -10.08 8.19
CA LYS A 234 -8.45 -8.91 8.19
C LYS A 234 -7.95 -7.86 7.21
N TYR A 235 -6.65 -7.58 7.17
CA TYR A 235 -6.07 -6.61 6.25
C TYR A 235 -5.92 -7.20 4.84
N PHE A 236 -5.49 -8.46 4.72
CA PHE A 236 -5.32 -9.08 3.41
C PHE A 236 -6.63 -9.12 2.59
N TYR A 237 -7.75 -9.49 3.22
CA TYR A 237 -9.06 -9.48 2.56
C TYR A 237 -9.81 -8.14 2.69
N GLY A 238 -9.38 -7.29 3.61
CA GLY A 238 -10.00 -5.99 3.88
C GLY A 238 -9.59 -4.93 2.88
N ASN A 239 -8.30 -4.87 2.55
CA ASN A 239 -7.71 -3.94 1.59
C ASN A 239 -7.79 -4.47 0.16
N ASN A 240 -7.61 -3.59 -0.82
CA ASN A 240 -7.44 -3.99 -2.20
C ASN A 240 -6.08 -4.68 -2.40
N ARG A 241 -6.03 -5.59 -3.37
CA ARG A 241 -4.81 -6.33 -3.73
C ARG A 241 -4.57 -6.20 -5.22
N PRO A 242 -3.34 -5.91 -5.69
CA PRO A 242 -3.07 -5.86 -7.11
C PRO A 242 -3.47 -7.17 -7.79
N ARG A 243 -4.18 -7.04 -8.91
CA ARG A 243 -4.54 -8.13 -9.80
C ARG A 243 -3.72 -8.09 -11.07
N THR A 244 -3.53 -6.91 -11.64
CA THR A 244 -2.72 -6.72 -12.83
C THR A 244 -1.77 -5.56 -12.58
N LEU A 245 -0.49 -5.79 -12.84
CA LEU A 245 0.55 -4.77 -12.79
C LEU A 245 1.19 -4.61 -14.16
N THR A 246 1.41 -3.37 -14.59
CA THR A 246 2.42 -3.06 -15.59
C THR A 246 3.75 -2.87 -14.85
N ILE A 247 4.78 -3.58 -15.30
CA ILE A 247 6.11 -3.58 -14.71
C ILE A 247 7.06 -3.05 -15.78
N THR A 248 7.85 -2.04 -15.44
CA THR A 248 8.78 -1.39 -16.35
C THR A 248 10.19 -1.48 -15.78
N LEU A 249 11.10 -2.11 -16.51
CA LEU A 249 12.54 -2.20 -16.26
C LEU A 249 13.24 -1.26 -17.26
N ASP A 250 13.64 -0.07 -16.83
CA ASP A 250 14.07 1.02 -17.73
C ASP A 250 13.13 1.18 -18.95
N ASP A 251 13.57 0.77 -20.15
CA ASP A 251 12.79 0.88 -21.39
C ASP A 251 11.90 -0.34 -21.69
N TYR A 252 12.05 -1.45 -20.96
CA TYR A 252 11.29 -2.68 -21.17
C TYR A 252 10.09 -2.78 -20.25
N SER A 253 8.88 -2.74 -20.82
CA SER A 253 7.63 -2.80 -20.08
C SER A 253 6.81 -4.02 -20.46
N PHE A 254 6.24 -4.70 -19.46
CA PHE A 254 5.39 -5.88 -19.62
C PHE A 254 4.29 -5.90 -18.56
N GLN A 255 3.23 -6.65 -18.81
CA GLN A 255 2.08 -6.75 -17.90
C GLN A 255 1.95 -8.16 -17.35
N ILE A 256 1.76 -8.28 -16.03
CA ILE A 256 1.49 -9.56 -15.35
C ILE A 256 0.13 -9.48 -14.65
N THR A 257 -0.68 -10.53 -14.83
CA THR A 257 -1.92 -10.71 -14.07
C THR A 257 -1.73 -11.84 -13.05
N PHE A 258 -1.89 -11.50 -11.78
CA PHE A 258 -1.67 -12.38 -10.64
C PHE A 258 -2.99 -13.05 -10.17
N PRO A 259 -2.92 -14.30 -9.69
CA PRO A 259 -4.00 -14.93 -8.94
C PRO A 259 -4.32 -14.19 -7.62
N ALA A 260 -5.47 -14.49 -7.03
CA ALA A 260 -5.95 -13.82 -5.82
C ALA A 260 -5.46 -14.46 -4.50
N GLU A 261 -4.56 -15.44 -4.56
CA GLU A 261 -4.09 -16.21 -3.41
C GLU A 261 -3.10 -15.39 -2.56
N GLN A 262 -3.14 -15.58 -1.24
CA GLN A 262 -2.12 -15.05 -0.33
C GLN A 262 -0.89 -15.93 -0.37
N ARG A 263 -0.04 -15.70 -1.36
CA ARG A 263 1.25 -16.37 -1.51
C ARG A 263 2.25 -15.46 -2.21
N GLU A 264 3.51 -15.83 -2.12
CA GLU A 264 4.53 -15.22 -2.95
C GLU A 264 4.39 -15.70 -4.40
N TYR A 265 4.53 -14.75 -5.32
CA TYR A 265 4.59 -14.98 -6.76
C TYR A 265 5.98 -14.66 -7.27
N VAL A 266 6.40 -15.33 -8.34
CA VAL A 266 7.68 -15.08 -8.98
C VAL A 266 7.46 -14.88 -10.48
N VAL A 267 7.99 -13.79 -11.01
CA VAL A 267 8.05 -13.52 -12.45
C VAL A 267 9.48 -13.74 -12.91
N GLN A 268 9.66 -14.51 -13.97
CA GLN A 268 10.95 -14.67 -14.63
C GLN A 268 11.04 -13.68 -15.79
N VAL A 269 12.21 -13.06 -15.95
CA VAL A 269 12.60 -12.24 -17.09
C VAL A 269 13.72 -12.98 -17.83
N ASP A 270 13.50 -13.30 -19.11
CA ASP A 270 14.43 -14.09 -19.91
C ASP A 270 14.50 -13.59 -21.36
N PRO A 271 15.73 -13.38 -21.91
CA PRO A 271 17.01 -13.30 -21.19
C PRO A 271 17.00 -12.26 -20.05
N PRO A 272 17.92 -12.32 -19.07
CA PRO A 272 18.01 -11.31 -18.01
C PRO A 272 18.11 -9.91 -18.59
N TYR A 273 17.36 -8.97 -18.03
CA TYR A 273 17.29 -7.61 -18.55
C TYR A 273 18.16 -6.66 -17.73
N PRO A 274 19.12 -5.95 -18.35
CA PRO A 274 19.94 -4.96 -17.66
C PRO A 274 19.05 -3.77 -17.27
N ALA A 275 18.87 -3.56 -15.96
CA ALA A 275 18.05 -2.46 -15.45
C ALA A 275 18.76 -1.69 -14.34
N SER A 276 18.58 -0.37 -14.31
CA SER A 276 18.96 0.54 -13.22
C SER A 276 17.74 1.13 -12.49
N TYR A 277 16.55 0.99 -13.09
CA TYR A 277 15.28 1.45 -12.57
C TYR A 277 14.19 0.40 -12.79
N ILE A 278 13.27 0.32 -11.82
CA ILE A 278 12.06 -0.46 -11.93
C ILE A 278 10.85 0.34 -11.45
N GLU A 279 9.72 0.21 -12.15
CA GLU A 279 8.43 0.76 -11.76
C GLU A 279 7.36 -0.33 -11.83
N TYR A 280 6.42 -0.29 -10.89
CA TYR A 280 5.24 -1.12 -10.84
C TYR A 280 4.01 -0.20 -10.83
N ARG A 281 3.18 -0.26 -11.87
CA ARG A 281 1.90 0.46 -11.96
C ARG A 281 0.73 -0.48 -11.71
N ILE A 282 -0.23 -0.04 -10.89
CA ILE A 282 -1.47 -0.77 -10.65
C ILE A 282 -2.42 -0.59 -11.84
N ASP A 283 -2.75 -1.66 -12.55
CA ASP A 283 -3.70 -1.64 -13.68
C ASP A 283 -5.09 -2.21 -13.33
N ASP A 284 -5.15 -3.20 -12.43
CA ASP A 284 -6.40 -3.81 -11.94
C ASP A 284 -6.21 -4.33 -10.51
N VAL A 285 -7.29 -4.43 -9.73
CA VAL A 285 -7.26 -4.90 -8.33
C VAL A 285 -8.34 -5.93 -8.04
N TYR A 286 -8.05 -6.84 -7.11
CA TYR A 286 -9.08 -7.56 -6.38
C TYR A 286 -9.61 -6.68 -5.25
N LYS A 287 -10.86 -6.25 -5.37
CA LYS A 287 -11.48 -5.37 -4.37
C LYS A 287 -11.57 -6.03 -2.99
N GLY A 288 -11.10 -5.33 -1.97
CA GLY A 288 -11.21 -5.68 -0.55
C GLY A 288 -12.61 -5.43 0.02
N SER A 289 -12.84 -5.89 1.25
CA SER A 289 -14.15 -5.76 1.91
C SER A 289 -14.34 -4.51 2.75
N SER A 290 -13.28 -3.77 3.06
CA SER A 290 -13.30 -2.79 4.16
C SER A 290 -12.58 -1.49 3.86
N TYR A 291 -11.54 -1.54 3.03
CA TYR A 291 -10.71 -0.39 2.71
C TYR A 291 -10.50 -0.32 1.20
N ASP A 292 -10.48 0.88 0.65
CA ASP A 292 -10.29 1.10 -0.79
C ASP A 292 -8.80 1.23 -1.16
N ASP A 293 -7.87 1.35 -0.21
CA ASP A 293 -6.45 1.41 -0.52
C ASP A 293 -5.91 0.05 -0.99
N THR A 294 -5.05 0.10 -2.00
CA THR A 294 -4.31 -1.06 -2.53
C THR A 294 -2.94 -1.19 -1.89
N CYS A 295 -2.63 -2.38 -1.38
CA CYS A 295 -1.39 -2.62 -0.65
C CYS A 295 -0.44 -3.58 -1.39
N ILE A 296 0.86 -3.40 -1.18
CA ILE A 296 1.93 -4.33 -1.59
C ILE A 296 2.83 -4.54 -0.37
N ALA A 297 2.92 -5.79 0.10
CA ALA A 297 3.69 -6.13 1.30
C ALA A 297 5.18 -6.25 1.00
N GLU A 298 5.56 -7.00 -0.04
CA GLU A 298 6.97 -7.19 -0.38
C GLU A 298 7.19 -7.35 -1.89
N LEU A 299 8.30 -6.80 -2.35
CA LEU A 299 8.83 -6.88 -3.69
C LEU A 299 10.30 -7.30 -3.60
N GLY A 300 10.73 -8.16 -4.52
CA GLY A 300 12.12 -8.56 -4.65
C GLY A 300 12.57 -8.50 -6.09
N MET A 301 13.86 -8.18 -6.28
CA MET A 301 14.55 -8.19 -7.55
C MET A 301 15.81 -9.01 -7.40
N TYR A 302 16.07 -9.93 -8.32
CA TYR A 302 17.18 -10.86 -8.22
C TYR A 302 17.96 -10.93 -9.53
N CYS A 303 19.28 -10.85 -9.40
CA CYS A 303 20.24 -11.13 -10.46
C CYS A 303 21.11 -12.33 -10.05
N LYS A 304 21.76 -12.95 -11.02
CA LYS A 304 22.64 -14.08 -10.77
C LYS A 304 23.95 -13.62 -10.15
N VAL A 305 24.48 -14.36 -9.19
CA VAL A 305 25.72 -14.00 -8.50
C VAL A 305 26.92 -14.14 -9.45
N GLY A 306 27.72 -13.08 -9.55
CA GLY A 306 28.99 -13.07 -10.29
C GLY A 306 28.86 -12.73 -11.77
N GLU A 307 27.73 -12.18 -12.19
CA GLU A 307 27.53 -11.49 -13.48
C GLU A 307 27.64 -9.97 -13.30
#